data_AF-A0A2J4P7M5-F1
#
_entry.id   AF-A0A2J4P7M5-F1
#
_cell.length_a   1.000
_cell.length_b   1.000
_cell.length_c   1.000
_cell.angle_alpha   90.00
_cell.angle_beta   90.00
_cell.angle_gamma   90.00
#
_symmetry.space_group_name_H-M   'P 1'
#
loop_
_entity.id
_entity.type
_entity.pdbx_description
1 polymer ?
#
loop_
_entity_poly.entity_id
_entity_poly.type
_entity_poly.pdbx_seq_one_letter_code
_entity_poly.pdbx_strand_id
1 'polypeptide(L)' 'GYDLVWPIIRGFFVGPKVSDADYQWWVDEFTKLQQTDAFKKQRELRGLFEFNMNGKELDAYVKKQVEAYRLQAKSFGLAK' A
#
# COMPACT_ATOMS: atom_id res chain seq x y z
N GLY A 1 17.92 8.02 -20.29
CA GLY A 1 16.74 8.47 -19.53
C GLY A 1 16.78 7.84 -18.16
N TYR A 2 16.14 8.43 -17.15
CA TYR A 2 15.96 7.78 -15.85
C TYR A 2 14.72 6.87 -15.94
N ASP A 3 14.84 5.60 -15.56
CA ASP A 3 13.70 4.70 -15.43
C ASP A 3 12.95 5.04 -14.13
N LEU A 4 11.99 5.97 -14.24
CA LEU A 4 11.15 6.36 -13.12
C LEU A 4 9.99 5.37 -12.99
N VAL A 5 10.05 4.52 -11.96
CA VAL A 5 8.94 3.66 -11.57
C VAL A 5 8.27 4.30 -10.35
N TRP A 6 7.12 4.94 -10.55
CA TRP A 6 6.30 5.55 -9.49
C TRP A 6 5.02 4.74 -9.30
N PRO A 7 5.06 3.59 -8.61
CA PRO A 7 3.88 2.76 -8.42
C PRO A 7 2.83 3.50 -7.58
N ILE A 8 1.62 3.57 -8.12
CA ILE A 8 0.44 4.03 -7.38
C ILE A 8 -0.21 2.80 -6.75
N ILE A 9 -0.04 2.66 -5.45
CA ILE A 9 -0.72 1.62 -4.66
C ILE A 9 -2.02 2.16 -4.06
N ARG A 10 -3.01 1.28 -3.85
CA ARG A 10 -4.27 1.60 -3.18
C ARG A 10 -4.42 0.68 -1.98
N GLY A 11 -4.76 1.24 -0.82
CA GLY A 11 -4.89 0.49 0.42
C GLY A 11 -5.67 1.26 1.47
N PHE A 12 -5.79 0.67 2.66
CA PHE A 12 -6.51 1.24 3.79
C PHE A 12 -5.53 1.55 4.93
N PHE A 13 -5.79 2.64 5.64
CA PHE A 13 -5.12 2.97 6.89
C PHE A 13 -6.14 2.99 8.02
N VAL A 14 -5.73 2.55 9.20
CA VAL A 14 -6.53 2.70 10.42
C VAL A 14 -6.05 3.90 11.23
N GLY A 15 -6.91 4.41 12.11
CA GLY A 15 -6.57 5.54 12.96
C GLY A 15 -5.43 5.23 13.96
N PRO A 16 -4.65 6.23 14.39
CA PRO A 16 -3.49 6.04 15.26
C PRO A 16 -3.82 5.59 16.70
N LYS A 17 -5.10 5.54 17.07
CA LYS A 17 -5.59 5.15 18.41
C LYS A 17 -6.41 3.85 18.38
N VAL A 18 -6.41 3.13 17.27
CA VAL A 18 -7.05 1.81 17.17
C VAL A 18 -6.26 0.84 18.04
N SER A 19 -6.97 -0.03 18.78
CA SER A 19 -6.32 -1.03 19.63
C SER A 19 -5.58 -2.07 18.78
N ASP A 20 -4.57 -2.73 19.36
CA ASP A 20 -3.84 -3.79 18.65
C ASP A 20 -4.78 -4.93 18.22
N ALA A 21 -5.80 -5.23 19.03
CA ALA A 21 -6.79 -6.26 18.74
C ALA A 21 -7.65 -5.90 17.52
N ASP A 22 -8.15 -4.67 17.47
CA ASP A 22 -8.95 -4.18 16.34
C ASP A 22 -8.10 -4.06 15.07
N TYR A 23 -6.84 -3.62 15.21
CA TYR A 23 -5.88 -3.59 14.12
C TYR A 23 -5.68 -5.00 13.53
N GLN A 24 -5.41 -5.99 14.38
CA GLN A 24 -5.20 -7.36 13.94
C GLN A 24 -6.46 -7.93 13.28
N TRP A 25 -7.65 -7.62 13.81
CA TRP A 25 -8.90 -8.03 13.20
C TRP A 25 -9.02 -7.52 11.75
N TRP A 26 -8.69 -6.24 11.50
CA TRP A 26 -8.69 -5.69 10.14
C TRP A 26 -7.65 -6.35 9.24
N VAL A 27 -6.44 -6.58 9.73
CA VAL A 27 -5.38 -7.27 8.97
C VAL A 27 -5.85 -8.67 8.53
N ASP A 28 -6.48 -9.41 9.44
CA ASP A 28 -6.98 -10.75 9.17
C ASP A 28 -8.15 -10.72 8.17
N GLU A 29 -9.08 -9.77 8.33
CA GLU A 29 -10.24 -9.64 7.47
C GLU A 29 -9.85 -9.26 6.04
N PHE A 30 -8.94 -8.30 5.86
CA PHE A 30 -8.42 -7.97 4.53
C PHE A 30 -7.61 -9.10 3.90
N THR A 31 -6.86 -9.86 4.72
CA THR A 31 -6.11 -11.03 4.25
C THR A 31 -7.04 -12.12 3.71
N LYS A 32 -8.21 -12.32 4.33
CA LYS A 32 -9.23 -13.26 3.82
C LYS A 32 -9.95 -12.69 2.61
N LEU A 33 -10.38 -11.43 2.66
CA LEU A 33 -11.13 -10.76 1.60
C LEU A 33 -10.37 -10.81 0.26
N GLN A 34 -9.07 -10.48 0.28
CA GLN A 34 -8.25 -10.43 -0.94
C GLN A 34 -8.09 -11.81 -1.62
N GLN A 35 -8.27 -12.90 -0.87
CA GLN A 35 -8.20 -14.26 -1.41
C GLN A 35 -9.49 -14.68 -2.13
N THR A 36 -10.61 -13.98 -1.89
CA THR A 36 -11.89 -14.31 -2.51
C THR A 36 -11.89 -14.00 -4.01
N ASP A 37 -12.52 -14.87 -4.80
CA ASP A 37 -12.63 -14.66 -6.24
C ASP A 37 -13.51 -13.45 -6.58
N ALA A 38 -14.48 -13.13 -5.72
CA ALA A 38 -15.27 -11.91 -5.83
C ALA A 38 -14.37 -10.68 -5.76
N PHE A 39 -13.46 -10.59 -4.79
CA PHE A 39 -12.52 -9.47 -4.69
C PHE A 39 -11.55 -9.43 -5.86
N LYS A 40 -10.97 -10.58 -6.26
CA LYS A 40 -10.06 -10.66 -7.42
C LYS A 40 -10.73 -10.15 -8.69
N LYS A 41 -11.98 -10.57 -8.95
CA LYS A 41 -12.78 -10.10 -10.08
C LYS A 41 -13.04 -8.59 -10.00
N GLN A 42 -13.39 -8.07 -8.83
CA GLN A 42 -13.59 -6.64 -8.64
C GLN A 42 -12.30 -5.82 -8.84
N ARG A 43 -11.14 -6.36 -8.42
CA ARG A 43 -9.82 -5.77 -8.64
C ARG A 43 -9.49 -5.70 -10.13
N GLU A 44 -9.65 -6.83 -10.84
CA GLU A 44 -9.40 -6.94 -12.27
C GLU A 44 -10.29 -5.99 -13.10
N LEU A 45 -11.59 -5.93 -12.79
CA LEU A 45 -12.55 -5.03 -13.45
C LEU A 45 -12.18 -3.54 -13.32
N ARG A 46 -11.35 -3.18 -12.33
CA ARG A 46 -10.87 -1.81 -12.12
C ARG A 46 -9.47 -1.57 -12.67
N GLY A 47 -8.91 -2.52 -13.43
CA GLY A 47 -7.57 -2.45 -13.99
C GLY A 47 -6.46 -2.43 -12.94
N LEU A 48 -6.72 -3.00 -11.77
CA LEU A 48 -5.76 -3.03 -10.66
C LEU A 48 -4.94 -4.32 -10.67
N PHE A 49 -3.63 -4.19 -10.52
CA PHE A 49 -2.73 -5.33 -10.31
C PHE A 49 -2.84 -5.86 -8.89
N GLU A 50 -2.44 -7.11 -8.69
CA GLU A 50 -2.43 -7.74 -7.38
C GLU A 50 -1.29 -7.15 -6.53
N PHE A 51 -1.63 -6.74 -5.31
CA PHE A 51 -0.68 -6.20 -4.35
C PHE A 51 -1.21 -6.47 -2.94
N ASN A 52 -0.92 -7.67 -2.44
CA ASN A 52 -1.53 -8.23 -1.23
C ASN A 52 -0.64 -8.07 0.02
N MET A 53 0.00 -6.92 0.18
CA MET A 53 0.78 -6.61 1.38
C MET A 53 -0.14 -6.07 2.46
N ASN A 54 -0.05 -6.63 3.67
CA ASN A 54 -0.85 -6.22 4.82
C ASN A 54 0.04 -5.99 6.05
N GLY A 55 -0.53 -5.33 7.06
CA GLY A 55 0.10 -5.22 8.37
C GLY A 55 1.46 -4.51 8.35
N LYS A 56 2.43 -5.11 9.04
CA LYS A 56 3.81 -4.59 9.15
C LYS A 56 4.56 -4.53 7.82
N GLU A 57 4.28 -5.46 6.91
CA GLU A 57 4.93 -5.47 5.60
C GLU A 57 4.51 -4.25 4.77
N LEU A 58 3.21 -3.95 4.76
CA LEU A 58 2.68 -2.77 4.09
C LEU A 58 3.22 -1.48 4.72
N ASP A 59 3.28 -1.38 6.05
CA ASP A 59 3.84 -0.22 6.75
C ASP A 59 5.32 0.02 6.37
N ALA A 60 6.14 -1.03 6.39
CA ALA A 60 7.53 -0.96 5.99
C ALA A 60 7.70 -0.54 4.52
N TYR A 61 6.87 -1.11 3.63
CA TYR A 61 6.86 -0.74 2.22
C TYR A 61 6.52 0.75 2.02
N VAL A 62 5.44 1.25 2.64
CA VAL A 62 5.01 2.64 2.52
C VAL A 62 6.11 3.60 3.00
N LYS A 63 6.71 3.33 4.17
CA LYS A 63 7.82 4.14 4.70
C LYS A 63 9.00 4.19 3.73
N LYS A 64 9.36 3.05 3.13
CA LYS A 64 10.42 2.97 2.12
C LYS A 64 10.08 3.77 0.87
N GLN A 65 8.85 3.68 0.36
CA GLN A 65 8.42 4.43 -0.83
C GLN A 65 8.39 5.93 -0.58
N VAL A 66 7.90 6.38 0.58
CA VAL A 66 7.89 7.79 0.96
C VAL A 66 9.31 8.35 0.97
N GLU A 67 10.26 7.62 1.55
CA GLU A 67 11.66 8.06 1.57
C GLU A 67 12.28 8.07 0.17
N ALA A 68 12.03 7.05 -0.65
CA ALA A 68 12.50 7.00 -2.03
C ALA A 68 11.97 8.18 -2.86
N TYR A 69 10.67 8.49 -2.77
CA TYR A 69 10.08 9.62 -3.47
C TYR A 69 10.61 10.96 -2.96
N ARG A 70 10.87 11.09 -1.65
CA ARG A 70 11.48 12.30 -1.08
C ARG A 70 12.88 12.55 -1.66
N LEU A 71 13.70 11.50 -1.78
CA LEU A 71 15.03 11.59 -2.37
C LEU A 71 14.98 11.90 -3.88
N GLN A 72 14.06 11.25 -4.60
CA GLN A 72 13.83 11.54 -6.02
C GLN A 72 13.39 13.00 -6.22
N ALA A 73 12.38 13.48 -5.48
CA ALA A 73 11.92 14.86 -5.54
C ALA A 73 13.04 15.87 -5.28
N LYS A 74 13.93 15.61 -4.31
CA LYS A 74 15.13 16.43 -4.07
C LYS A 74 16.07 16.45 -5.27
N SER A 75 16.36 15.27 -5.86
CA SER A 75 17.27 15.16 -7.02
C SER A 75 16.75 15.92 -8.25
N PHE A 76 15.43 16.05 -8.38
CA PHE A 76 14.78 16.82 -9.44
C PHE A 76 14.51 18.29 -9.07
N GLY A 77 14.93 18.75 -7.88
CA GLY A 77 14.70 20.12 -7.41
C GLY A 77 13.23 20.44 -7.09
N LEU A 78 12.38 19.42 -6.95
CA LEU A 78 10.94 19.54 -6.65
C LEU A 78 10.66 19.63 -5.13
N ALA A 79 11.66 19.38 -4.28
CA ALA A 79 11.60 19.53 -2.84
C ALA A 79 12.95 20.02 -2.28
N LYS A 80 12.92 20.90 -1.26
CA LYS A 80 14.11 21.36 -0.54
C LYS A 80 14.66 20.27 0.39
#